data_AF-A0AAD6YK55-F1
#
_entry.id   AF-A0AAD6YK55-F1
#
_cell.length_a   1.000
_cell.length_b   1.000
_cell.length_c   1.000
_cell.angle_alpha   90.00
_cell.angle_beta   90.00
_cell.angle_gamma   90.00
#
_symmetry.space_group_name_H-M   'P 1'
#
loop_
_entity.id
_entity.type
_entity.pdbx_description
1 polymer ?
#
loop_
_entity_poly.entity_id
_entity_poly.type
_entity_poly.pdbx_seq_one_letter_code
_entity_poly.pdbx_strand_id
1 'polypeptide(L)'
;MVTPDQIWHTVNNLDFSRPVREFLWKSLHDAHRIGSYWKHIPECGDREYCETCGVPEDLAHVLLECTAPGQKEVWVATEELWRKKASHWPALSLGSLLGCGLARFPQEAVPAGCERLYRILISESMFVIWKLRNERVIDPTVTVHSLPEILNKWNAAISGRFEIDRVLANRPRKGKQASLNPIRVIDTWSSVLASGSNLGADWLKRAGVLVGSTEIASRAAATRRGDG
;
A
#
# COMPACT_ATOMS: atom_id res chain seq x y z
N MET A 1 21.03 -14.70 -0.25
CA MET A 1 19.92 -15.14 0.62
C MET A 1 19.55 -13.98 1.52
N VAL A 2 18.27 -13.63 1.62
CA VAL A 2 17.79 -12.58 2.53
C VAL A 2 17.68 -13.16 3.94
N THR A 3 18.21 -12.46 4.94
CA THR A 3 18.14 -12.86 6.36
C THR A 3 17.00 -12.16 7.09
N PRO A 4 16.47 -12.75 8.19
CA PRO A 4 15.48 -12.09 9.05
C PRO A 4 15.95 -10.70 9.53
N ASP A 5 17.22 -10.56 9.91
CA ASP A 5 17.82 -9.29 10.35
C ASP A 5 17.81 -8.22 9.25
N GLN A 6 18.05 -8.62 8.00
CA GLN A 6 17.95 -7.68 6.88
C GLN A 6 16.52 -7.18 6.68
N ILE A 7 15.52 -8.06 6.80
CA ILE A 7 14.10 -7.68 6.70
C ILE A 7 13.76 -6.71 7.83
N TRP A 8 14.18 -7.03 9.06
CA TRP A 8 14.03 -6.18 10.22
C TRP A 8 14.55 -4.75 10.02
N HIS A 9 15.79 -4.63 9.55
CA HIS A 9 16.39 -3.31 9.32
C HIS A 9 15.60 -2.48 8.30
N THR A 10 14.95 -3.13 7.33
CA THR A 10 14.12 -2.39 6.36
C THR A 10 12.82 -1.85 6.91
N VAL A 11 12.28 -2.39 8.00
CA VAL A 11 11.08 -1.82 8.66
C VAL A 11 11.33 -0.36 9.07
N ASN A 12 12.57 -0.01 9.40
CA ASN A 12 12.95 1.35 9.79
C ASN A 12 13.22 2.31 8.61
N ASN A 13 12.97 1.87 7.37
CA ASN A 13 13.21 2.67 6.18
C ASN A 13 12.38 3.97 6.20
N LEU A 14 13.04 5.08 5.85
CA LEU A 14 12.44 6.42 5.78
C LEU A 14 11.30 6.54 4.76
N ASP A 15 11.24 5.62 3.80
CA ASP A 15 10.16 5.57 2.80
C ASP A 15 8.83 5.08 3.40
N PHE A 16 8.86 4.39 4.55
CA PHE A 16 7.67 3.95 5.26
C PHE A 16 7.19 5.01 6.26
N SER A 17 5.87 5.25 6.26
CA SER A 17 5.22 6.07 7.28
C SER A 17 5.25 5.35 8.64
N ARG A 18 5.24 6.11 9.75
CA ARG A 18 5.32 5.51 11.10
C ARG A 18 4.24 4.43 11.34
N PRO A 19 2.96 4.63 10.97
CA PRO A 19 1.94 3.59 11.11
C PRO A 19 2.25 2.32 10.30
N VAL A 20 2.77 2.48 9.08
CA VAL A 20 3.19 1.35 8.24
C VAL A 20 4.35 0.59 8.86
N ARG A 21 5.34 1.29 9.47
CA ARG A 21 6.44 0.61 10.18
C ARG A 21 5.94 -0.20 11.36
N GLU A 22 5.02 0.36 12.14
CA GLU A 22 4.40 -0.36 13.26
C GLU A 22 3.62 -1.58 12.77
N PHE A 23 2.86 -1.43 11.68
CA PHE A 23 2.14 -2.53 11.05
C PHE A 23 3.11 -3.63 10.58
N LEU A 24 4.16 -3.30 9.83
CA LEU A 24 5.17 -4.25 9.36
C LEU A 24 5.91 -4.93 10.52
N TRP A 25 6.25 -4.17 11.56
CA TRP A 25 6.85 -4.70 12.78
C TRP A 25 5.95 -5.79 13.39
N LYS A 26 4.66 -5.48 13.59
CA LYS A 26 3.69 -6.42 14.15
C LYS A 26 3.49 -7.64 13.25
N SER A 27 3.49 -7.43 11.94
CA SER A 27 3.36 -8.51 10.95
C SER A 27 4.52 -9.50 10.99
N LEU A 28 5.74 -9.02 11.24
CA LEU A 28 6.93 -9.88 11.33
C LEU A 28 7.04 -10.62 12.67
N HIS A 29 6.34 -10.16 13.71
CA HIS A 29 6.41 -10.72 15.07
C HIS A 29 5.12 -11.46 15.48
N ASP A 30 4.20 -11.69 14.53
CA ASP A 30 2.88 -12.26 14.79
C ASP A 30 2.15 -11.57 15.95
N ALA A 31 2.28 -10.24 16.02
CA ALA A 31 1.79 -9.42 17.13
C ALA A 31 0.46 -8.71 16.81
N HIS A 32 -0.21 -9.12 15.74
CA HIS A 32 -1.53 -8.61 15.37
C HIS A 32 -2.63 -9.39 16.08
N ARG A 33 -3.76 -8.72 16.32
CA ARG A 33 -4.97 -9.37 16.85
C ARG A 33 -5.78 -9.99 15.71
N ILE A 34 -5.39 -11.19 15.28
CA ILE A 34 -5.96 -11.92 14.15
C ILE A 34 -6.08 -13.41 14.49
N GLY A 35 -7.08 -14.07 13.89
CA GLY A 35 -7.21 -15.53 13.96
C GLY A 35 -7.22 -16.07 15.38
N SER A 36 -6.33 -17.04 15.63
CA SER A 36 -6.20 -17.76 16.90
C SER A 36 -6.01 -16.87 18.13
N TYR A 37 -5.59 -15.61 17.96
CA TYR A 37 -5.58 -14.63 19.05
C TYR A 37 -6.96 -14.53 19.74
N TRP A 38 -8.05 -14.61 18.97
CA TRP A 38 -9.41 -14.42 19.47
C TRP A 38 -10.02 -15.68 20.09
N LYS A 39 -9.45 -16.86 19.81
CA LYS A 39 -9.98 -18.18 20.21
C LYS A 39 -10.32 -18.28 21.70
N HIS A 40 -9.53 -17.64 22.55
CA HIS A 40 -9.66 -17.73 24.01
C HIS A 40 -10.43 -16.56 24.64
N ILE A 41 -11.03 -15.69 23.82
CA ILE A 41 -11.81 -14.53 24.28
C ILE A 41 -13.30 -14.86 24.07
N PRO A 42 -14.07 -15.16 25.13
CA PRO A 42 -15.42 -15.73 25.00
C PRO A 42 -16.39 -14.92 24.12
N GLU A 43 -16.33 -13.59 24.21
CA GLU A 43 -17.21 -12.67 23.46
C GLU A 43 -16.73 -12.39 22.02
N CYS A 44 -15.56 -12.91 21.64
CA CYS A 44 -14.91 -12.60 20.37
C CYS A 44 -14.39 -13.83 19.63
N GLY A 45 -14.68 -15.05 20.11
CA GLY A 45 -14.15 -16.30 19.55
C GLY A 45 -14.41 -16.47 18.06
N ASP A 46 -15.56 -15.98 17.58
CA ASP A 46 -15.94 -16.03 16.17
C ASP A 46 -14.95 -15.29 15.24
N ARG A 47 -14.19 -14.33 15.77
CA ARG A 47 -13.14 -13.60 15.05
C ARG A 47 -11.88 -14.42 14.79
N GLU A 48 -11.83 -15.68 15.24
CA GLU A 48 -10.81 -16.65 14.81
C GLU A 48 -10.91 -16.94 13.30
N TYR A 49 -12.12 -16.84 12.74
CA TYR A 49 -12.39 -17.14 11.35
C TYR A 49 -12.73 -15.87 10.57
N CYS A 50 -12.37 -15.84 9.29
CA CYS A 50 -12.86 -14.80 8.40
C CYS A 50 -14.36 -15.00 8.17
N GLU A 51 -15.19 -14.03 8.55
CA GLU A 51 -16.65 -14.11 8.39
C GLU A 51 -17.08 -14.33 6.93
N THR A 52 -16.34 -13.75 5.98
CA THR A 52 -16.67 -13.88 4.54
C THR A 52 -16.21 -15.21 3.95
N CYS A 53 -15.07 -15.74 4.37
CA CYS A 53 -14.45 -16.91 3.75
C CYS A 53 -14.68 -18.22 4.53
N GLY A 54 -15.03 -18.14 5.82
CA GLY A 54 -15.23 -19.29 6.69
C GLY A 54 -13.95 -20.06 7.06
N VAL A 55 -12.77 -19.51 6.75
CA VAL A 55 -11.47 -20.13 7.04
C VAL A 55 -10.78 -19.43 8.22
N PRO A 56 -9.87 -20.11 8.95
CA PRO A 56 -9.05 -19.46 9.96
C PRO A 56 -8.35 -18.24 9.38
N GLU A 57 -8.48 -17.11 10.06
CA GLU A 57 -7.93 -15.86 9.54
C GLU A 57 -6.46 -15.71 9.95
N ASP A 58 -5.57 -15.54 8.99
CA ASP A 58 -4.18 -15.15 9.24
C ASP A 58 -3.75 -13.99 8.33
N LEU A 59 -2.51 -13.53 8.49
CA LEU A 59 -2.02 -12.40 7.71
C LEU A 59 -1.90 -12.70 6.21
N ALA A 60 -1.57 -13.95 5.83
CA ALA A 60 -1.52 -14.34 4.42
C ALA A 60 -2.91 -14.29 3.81
N HIS A 61 -3.90 -14.85 4.51
CA HIS A 61 -5.29 -14.80 4.14
C HIS A 61 -5.75 -13.36 3.92
N VAL A 62 -5.57 -12.48 4.91
CA VAL A 62 -6.03 -11.08 4.82
C VAL A 62 -5.38 -10.32 3.67
N LEU A 63 -4.08 -10.54 3.42
CA LEU A 63 -3.34 -9.77 2.44
C LEU A 63 -3.39 -10.34 1.01
N LEU A 64 -3.66 -11.64 0.82
CA LEU A 64 -3.48 -12.30 -0.48
C LEU A 64 -4.68 -13.14 -0.93
N GLU A 65 -5.51 -13.63 -0.01
CA GLU A 65 -6.49 -14.70 -0.32
C GLU A 65 -7.94 -14.29 -0.03
N CYS A 66 -8.14 -13.36 0.90
CA CYS A 66 -9.46 -12.98 1.39
C CYS A 66 -10.35 -12.46 0.25
N THR A 67 -11.56 -13.02 0.13
CA THR A 67 -12.55 -12.67 -0.89
C THR A 67 -13.47 -11.53 -0.49
N ALA A 68 -13.35 -11.04 0.76
CA ALA A 68 -14.10 -9.90 1.22
C ALA A 68 -13.71 -8.62 0.45
N PRO A 69 -14.64 -7.67 0.23
CA PRO A 69 -14.34 -6.42 -0.45
C PRO A 69 -13.19 -5.66 0.22
N GLY A 70 -12.21 -5.23 -0.57
CA GLY A 70 -11.04 -4.47 -0.14
C GLY A 70 -9.73 -4.99 -0.72
N GLN A 71 -9.42 -6.27 -0.47
CA GLN A 71 -8.11 -6.87 -0.78
C GLN A 71 -7.82 -6.86 -2.29
N LYS A 72 -8.72 -7.47 -3.09
CA LYS A 72 -8.58 -7.52 -4.54
C LYS A 72 -8.58 -6.14 -5.18
N GLU A 73 -9.49 -5.26 -4.75
CA GLU A 73 -9.64 -3.91 -5.31
C GLU A 73 -8.39 -3.05 -5.08
N VAL A 74 -7.83 -3.13 -3.88
CA VAL A 74 -6.59 -2.41 -3.54
C VAL A 74 -5.44 -2.93 -4.38
N TRP A 75 -5.28 -4.25 -4.55
CA TRP A 75 -4.19 -4.77 -5.38
C TRP A 75 -4.33 -4.44 -6.86
N VAL A 76 -5.55 -4.48 -7.41
CA VAL A 76 -5.80 -4.04 -8.79
C VAL A 76 -5.40 -2.57 -8.95
N ALA A 77 -5.84 -1.69 -8.05
CA ALA A 77 -5.47 -0.27 -8.11
C ALA A 77 -3.95 -0.04 -7.97
N THR A 78 -3.30 -0.84 -7.11
CA THR A 78 -1.86 -0.80 -6.90
C THR A 78 -1.08 -1.22 -8.13
N GLU A 79 -1.49 -2.32 -8.76
CA GLU A 79 -0.90 -2.83 -9.99
C GLU A 79 -1.07 -1.83 -11.14
N GLU A 80 -2.26 -1.26 -11.32
CA GLU A 80 -2.51 -0.27 -12.36
C GLU A 80 -1.62 0.97 -12.20
N LEU A 81 -1.40 1.42 -10.96
CA LEU A 81 -0.52 2.55 -10.67
C LEU A 81 0.96 2.21 -10.89
N TRP A 82 1.38 1.00 -10.49
CA TRP A 82 2.72 0.49 -10.72
C TRP A 82 3.04 0.38 -12.21
N ARG A 83 2.07 -0.05 -13.03
CA ARG A 83 2.24 -0.24 -14.47
C ARG A 83 2.53 1.05 -15.24
N LYS A 84 2.25 2.22 -14.63
CA LYS A 84 2.68 3.52 -15.17
C LYS A 84 4.20 3.73 -15.08
N LYS A 85 4.88 3.04 -14.16
CA LYS A 85 6.32 3.15 -13.92
C LYS A 85 7.10 1.97 -14.50
N ALA A 86 6.58 0.74 -14.40
CA ALA A 86 7.27 -0.46 -14.82
C ALA A 86 6.31 -1.44 -15.50
N SER A 87 6.77 -2.13 -16.55
CA SER A 87 5.92 -3.00 -17.38
C SER A 87 5.51 -4.31 -16.69
N HIS A 88 6.34 -4.82 -15.79
CA HIS A 88 6.11 -6.10 -15.12
C HIS A 88 5.61 -5.91 -13.69
N TRP A 89 4.43 -6.47 -13.39
CA TRP A 89 3.92 -6.58 -12.02
C TRP A 89 4.50 -7.84 -11.37
N PRO A 90 5.25 -7.73 -10.25
CA PRO A 90 5.80 -8.89 -9.58
C PRO A 90 4.71 -9.70 -8.89
N ALA A 91 4.86 -11.03 -8.89
CA ALA A 91 4.00 -11.92 -8.13
C ALA A 91 4.10 -11.60 -6.61
N LEU A 92 2.95 -11.49 -5.96
CA LEU A 92 2.87 -11.23 -4.53
C LEU A 92 2.87 -12.54 -3.74
N SER A 93 3.60 -12.55 -2.64
CA SER A 93 3.66 -13.62 -1.65
C SER A 93 3.85 -12.96 -0.29
N LEU A 94 3.54 -13.65 0.81
CA LEU A 94 3.71 -13.06 2.13
C LEU A 94 5.17 -12.60 2.35
N GLY A 95 6.13 -13.39 1.87
CA GLY A 95 7.55 -13.03 1.89
C GLY A 95 7.90 -11.79 1.09
N SER A 96 7.36 -11.62 -0.13
CA SER A 96 7.62 -10.42 -0.95
C SER A 96 6.93 -9.17 -0.42
N LEU A 97 5.79 -9.32 0.26
CA LEU A 97 5.08 -8.24 0.94
C LEU A 97 5.83 -7.76 2.19
N LEU A 98 6.14 -8.68 3.12
CA LEU A 98 6.87 -8.33 4.35
C LEU A 98 8.32 -7.91 4.08
N GLY A 99 8.92 -8.47 3.02
CA GLY A 99 10.24 -8.10 2.52
C GLY A 99 10.25 -6.94 1.52
N CYS A 100 9.14 -6.23 1.31
CA CYS A 100 9.06 -5.20 0.25
C CYS A 100 10.13 -4.11 0.38
N GLY A 101 10.60 -3.83 1.60
CA GLY A 101 11.70 -2.91 1.90
C GLY A 101 13.04 -3.25 1.24
N LEU A 102 13.24 -4.53 0.90
CA LEU A 102 14.42 -5.10 0.25
C LEU A 102 14.24 -5.32 -1.25
N ALA A 103 13.08 -4.98 -1.82
CA ALA A 103 12.81 -5.23 -3.23
C ALA A 103 13.85 -4.55 -4.12
N ARG A 104 14.43 -5.37 -5.02
CA ARG A 104 15.36 -4.95 -6.05
C ARG A 104 14.83 -5.37 -7.40
N PHE A 105 14.98 -4.49 -8.38
CA PHE A 105 14.62 -4.79 -9.76
C PHE A 105 15.89 -4.66 -10.61
N PRO A 106 16.68 -5.74 -10.76
CA PRO A 106 18.01 -5.68 -11.38
C PRO A 106 18.00 -5.64 -12.91
N GLN A 107 16.84 -5.46 -13.55
CA GLN A 107 16.77 -5.41 -15.01
C GLN A 107 17.45 -4.12 -15.53
N GLU A 108 18.24 -4.24 -16.60
CA GLU A 108 19.10 -3.17 -17.16
C GLU A 108 18.37 -1.87 -17.54
N ALA A 109 17.04 -1.88 -17.57
CA ALA A 109 16.18 -0.75 -17.95
C ALA A 109 15.15 -0.35 -16.87
N VAL A 110 15.39 -0.63 -15.59
CA VAL A 110 14.46 -0.22 -14.53
C VAL A 110 14.53 1.30 -14.33
N PRO A 111 13.41 2.04 -14.49
CA PRO A 111 13.44 3.49 -14.36
C PRO A 111 13.88 3.93 -12.95
N ALA A 112 14.59 5.05 -12.86
CA ALA A 112 15.00 5.62 -11.58
C ALA A 112 13.80 5.77 -10.63
N GLY A 113 14.01 5.50 -9.33
CA GLY A 113 12.96 5.59 -8.30
C GLY A 113 11.96 4.42 -8.26
N CYS A 114 12.08 3.42 -9.13
CA CYS A 114 11.19 2.27 -9.20
C CYS A 114 11.10 1.48 -7.88
N GLU A 115 12.24 1.11 -7.29
CA GLU A 115 12.26 0.40 -5.99
C GLU A 115 11.59 1.19 -4.87
N ARG A 116 11.77 2.52 -4.87
CA ARG A 116 11.16 3.40 -3.88
C ARG A 116 9.65 3.46 -4.07
N LEU A 117 9.19 3.60 -5.31
CA LEU A 117 7.77 3.57 -5.62
C LEU A 117 7.16 2.24 -5.19
N TYR A 118 7.80 1.11 -5.54
CA TYR A 118 7.35 -0.22 -5.13
C TYR A 118 7.16 -0.31 -3.62
N ARG A 119 8.17 0.10 -2.85
CA ARG A 119 8.10 0.09 -1.38
C ARG A 119 6.91 0.88 -0.85
N ILE A 120 6.69 2.08 -1.38
CA ILE A 120 5.57 2.93 -0.95
C ILE A 120 4.24 2.26 -1.31
N LEU A 121 4.07 1.84 -2.57
CA LEU A 121 2.84 1.24 -3.06
C LEU A 121 2.47 -0.02 -2.30
N ILE A 122 3.40 -0.98 -2.15
CA ILE A 122 3.13 -2.24 -1.46
C ILE A 122 2.80 -2.00 0.00
N SER A 123 3.64 -1.24 0.71
CA SER A 123 3.48 -1.08 2.16
C SER A 123 2.24 -0.28 2.55
N GLU A 124 1.88 0.78 1.82
CA GLU A 124 0.64 1.52 2.06
C GLU A 124 -0.59 0.67 1.70
N SER A 125 -0.53 -0.11 0.62
CA SER A 125 -1.64 -0.97 0.19
C SER A 125 -1.92 -2.08 1.17
N MET A 126 -0.88 -2.78 1.68
CA MET A 126 -1.05 -3.75 2.76
C MET A 126 -1.71 -3.11 3.98
N PHE A 127 -1.28 -1.90 4.36
CA PHE A 127 -1.84 -1.23 5.53
C PHE A 127 -3.29 -0.76 5.31
N VAL A 128 -3.66 -0.36 4.08
CA VAL A 128 -5.05 -0.07 3.73
C VAL A 128 -5.91 -1.34 3.82
N ILE A 129 -5.46 -2.46 3.26
CA ILE A 129 -6.17 -3.75 3.34
C ILE A 129 -6.37 -4.15 4.81
N TRP A 130 -5.31 -4.05 5.62
CA TRP A 130 -5.37 -4.31 7.05
C TRP A 130 -6.40 -3.43 7.77
N LYS A 131 -6.43 -2.12 7.48
CA LYS A 131 -7.42 -1.21 8.06
C LYS A 131 -8.85 -1.54 7.64
N LEU A 132 -9.08 -1.85 6.36
CA LEU A 132 -10.41 -2.24 5.86
C LEU A 132 -10.90 -3.51 6.58
N ARG A 133 -10.03 -4.49 6.78
CA ARG A 133 -10.32 -5.68 7.58
C ARG A 133 -10.65 -5.30 9.03
N ASN A 134 -9.84 -4.46 9.68
CA ASN A 134 -10.06 -4.09 11.07
C ASN A 134 -11.38 -3.33 11.26
N GLU A 135 -11.72 -2.44 10.34
CA GLU A 135 -13.03 -1.76 10.33
C GLU A 135 -14.15 -2.81 10.31
N ARG A 136 -14.10 -3.79 9.39
CA ARG A 136 -15.12 -4.85 9.31
C ARG A 136 -15.20 -5.76 10.55
N VAL A 137 -14.06 -6.16 11.11
CA VAL A 137 -14.00 -7.18 12.18
C VAL A 137 -14.22 -6.57 13.58
N ILE A 138 -13.82 -5.31 13.77
CA ILE A 138 -13.79 -4.66 15.09
C ILE A 138 -14.89 -3.62 15.25
N ASP A 139 -15.30 -2.93 14.18
CA ASP A 139 -16.36 -1.93 14.24
C ASP A 139 -17.72 -2.59 13.90
N PRO A 140 -18.64 -2.74 14.87
CA PRO A 140 -19.93 -3.39 14.63
C PRO A 140 -20.83 -2.60 13.67
N THR A 141 -20.50 -1.34 13.36
CA THR A 141 -21.26 -0.51 12.42
C THR A 141 -20.86 -0.73 10.96
N VAL A 142 -19.75 -1.42 10.72
CA VAL A 142 -19.18 -1.62 9.38
C VAL A 142 -19.24 -3.09 9.01
N THR A 143 -20.14 -3.44 8.08
CA THR A 143 -20.25 -4.82 7.57
C THR A 143 -19.54 -5.00 6.23
N VAL A 144 -19.71 -4.05 5.31
CA VAL A 144 -19.11 -4.09 3.96
C VAL A 144 -18.73 -2.68 3.53
N HIS A 145 -17.55 -2.55 2.91
CA HIS A 145 -17.12 -1.33 2.23
C HIS A 145 -17.59 -1.34 0.78
N SER A 146 -18.10 -0.22 0.30
CA SER A 146 -18.38 -0.03 -1.13
C SER A 146 -17.08 0.15 -1.93
N LEU A 147 -17.12 -0.16 -3.23
CA LEU A 147 -15.96 0.04 -4.11
C LEU A 147 -15.44 1.49 -4.10
N PRO A 148 -16.30 2.54 -4.18
CA PRO A 148 -15.82 3.92 -4.09
C PRO A 148 -15.11 4.22 -2.76
N GLU A 149 -15.60 3.71 -1.63
CA GLU A 149 -14.97 3.93 -0.32
C GLU A 149 -13.60 3.26 -0.24
N ILE A 150 -13.48 2.02 -0.71
CA ILE A 150 -12.20 1.28 -0.75
C ILE A 150 -11.17 2.07 -1.55
N LEU A 151 -11.55 2.47 -2.77
CA LEU A 151 -10.65 3.18 -3.67
C LEU A 151 -10.31 4.57 -3.15
N ASN A 152 -11.26 5.28 -2.54
CA ASN A 152 -11.00 6.58 -1.91
C ASN A 152 -10.02 6.45 -0.74
N LYS A 153 -10.17 5.43 0.12
CA LYS A 153 -9.24 5.16 1.24
C LYS A 153 -7.83 4.85 0.72
N TRP A 154 -7.72 4.04 -0.33
CA TRP A 154 -6.44 3.73 -0.96
C TRP A 154 -5.81 4.96 -1.62
N ASN A 155 -6.58 5.71 -2.41
CA ASN A 155 -6.14 6.94 -3.06
C ASN A 155 -5.69 7.99 -2.06
N ALA A 156 -6.40 8.15 -0.94
CA ALA A 156 -6.03 9.05 0.14
C ALA A 156 -4.69 8.64 0.78
N ALA A 157 -4.44 7.34 0.97
CA ALA A 157 -3.17 6.84 1.49
C ALA A 157 -2.00 7.15 0.55
N ILE A 158 -2.11 6.78 -0.74
CA ILE A 158 -1.06 7.04 -1.73
C ILE A 158 -0.84 8.54 -1.93
N SER A 159 -1.92 9.32 -2.03
CA SER A 159 -1.85 10.79 -2.16
C SER A 159 -1.20 11.43 -0.94
N GLY A 160 -1.53 10.98 0.27
CA GLY A 160 -0.88 11.46 1.49
C GLY A 160 0.63 11.23 1.50
N ARG A 161 1.11 10.09 0.96
CA ARG A 161 2.55 9.83 0.83
C ARG A 161 3.22 10.73 -0.20
N PHE A 162 2.59 10.93 -1.34
CA PHE A 162 3.05 11.88 -2.33
C PHE A 162 3.18 13.30 -1.76
N GLU A 163 2.16 13.76 -1.04
CA GLU A 163 2.13 15.10 -0.43
C GLU A 163 3.27 15.29 0.59
N ILE A 164 3.51 14.29 1.43
CA ILE A 164 4.63 14.31 2.39
C ILE A 164 5.97 14.44 1.65
N ASP A 165 6.18 13.63 0.60
CA ASP A 165 7.40 13.69 -0.20
C ASP A 165 7.60 15.06 -0.85
N ARG A 166 6.53 15.63 -1.41
CA ARG A 166 6.55 16.96 -2.04
C ARG A 166 6.92 18.04 -1.03
N VAL A 167 6.30 18.04 0.15
CA VAL A 167 6.60 19.00 1.22
C VAL A 167 8.06 18.89 1.68
N LEU A 168 8.55 17.65 1.87
CA LEU A 168 9.92 17.42 2.30
C LEU A 168 10.96 17.77 1.22
N ALA A 169 10.62 17.66 -0.06
CA ALA A 169 11.50 18.06 -1.17
C ALA A 169 11.63 19.59 -1.31
N ASN A 170 10.57 20.35 -1.01
CA ASN A 170 10.61 21.82 -1.07
C ASN A 170 11.15 22.48 0.20
N ARG A 171 11.32 21.71 1.29
CA ARG A 171 11.83 22.26 2.55
C ARG A 171 13.32 22.63 2.38
N PRO A 172 13.76 23.82 2.84
CA PRO A 172 15.16 24.19 2.82
C PRO A 172 16.00 23.18 3.60
N ARG A 173 17.16 22.78 3.05
CA ARG A 173 18.10 21.87 3.73
C ARG A 173 18.82 22.50 4.94
N LYS A 174 18.44 23.70 5.36
CA LYS A 174 19.10 24.43 6.45
C LYS A 174 18.47 24.00 7.79
N GLY A 175 19.22 23.28 8.62
CA GLY A 175 18.86 22.95 10.01
C GLY A 175 18.70 21.44 10.30
N LYS A 176 18.14 21.10 11.47
CA LYS A 176 17.94 19.71 11.96
C LYS A 176 16.68 19.02 11.41
N GLN A 177 15.90 19.70 10.56
CA GLN A 177 14.64 19.17 10.06
C GLN A 177 14.85 18.25 8.85
N ALA A 178 14.07 17.17 8.77
CA ALA A 178 14.12 16.25 7.65
C ALA A 178 13.77 16.97 6.33
N SER A 179 14.58 16.72 5.30
CA SER A 179 14.38 17.16 3.92
C SER A 179 14.66 16.00 2.97
N LEU A 180 13.97 15.97 1.83
CA LEU A 180 14.15 14.96 0.77
C LEU A 180 14.88 15.58 -0.42
N ASN A 181 15.60 14.75 -1.19
CA ASN A 181 16.20 15.20 -2.43
C ASN A 181 15.09 15.36 -3.50
N PRO A 182 14.88 16.56 -4.08
CA PRO A 182 13.90 16.78 -5.16
C PRO A 182 13.99 15.77 -6.31
N ILE A 183 15.22 15.44 -6.75
CA ILE A 183 15.45 14.50 -7.86
C ILE A 183 14.87 13.12 -7.51
N ARG A 184 15.09 12.64 -6.28
CA ARG A 184 14.56 11.36 -5.81
C ARG A 184 13.02 11.32 -5.80
N VAL A 185 12.39 12.44 -5.45
CA VAL A 185 10.91 12.56 -5.47
C VAL A 185 10.39 12.59 -6.91
N ILE A 186 11.06 13.34 -7.80
CA ILE A 186 10.77 13.37 -9.24
C ILE A 186 10.88 11.96 -9.84
N ASP A 187 11.99 11.27 -9.58
CA ASP A 187 12.21 9.90 -10.05
C ASP A 187 11.11 8.96 -9.56
N THR A 188 10.68 9.09 -8.30
CA THR A 188 9.63 8.22 -7.73
C THR A 188 8.28 8.43 -8.42
N TRP A 189 7.83 9.68 -8.57
CA TRP A 189 6.43 10.00 -8.83
C TRP A 189 6.11 10.44 -10.27
N SER A 190 7.07 10.91 -11.05
CA SER A 190 6.77 11.58 -12.33
C SER A 190 5.99 10.70 -13.31
N SER A 191 6.37 9.43 -13.46
CA SER A 191 5.68 8.50 -14.36
C SER A 191 4.24 8.22 -13.95
N VAL A 192 3.96 8.29 -12.65
CA VAL A 192 2.64 8.04 -12.08
C VAL A 192 1.70 9.24 -12.22
N LEU A 193 2.29 10.44 -12.21
CA LEU A 193 1.58 11.72 -12.34
C LEU A 193 1.33 12.13 -13.81
N ALA A 194 2.28 11.84 -14.70
CA ALA A 194 2.24 12.28 -16.10
C ALA A 194 1.08 11.70 -16.94
N SER A 195 0.44 10.62 -16.50
CA SER A 195 -0.59 9.91 -17.29
C SER A 195 -2.00 10.51 -17.23
N GLY A 196 -2.21 11.74 -16.75
CA GLY A 196 -3.57 12.28 -16.65
C GLY A 196 -3.74 13.80 -16.54
N SER A 197 -2.66 14.58 -16.52
CA SER A 197 -2.78 16.05 -16.53
C SER A 197 -1.51 16.72 -17.03
N ASN A 198 -1.70 17.92 -17.57
CA ASN A 198 -0.68 18.86 -18.03
C ASN A 198 0.13 19.40 -16.83
N LEU A 199 0.75 18.50 -16.07
CA LEU A 199 1.66 18.83 -14.97
C LEU A 199 2.90 19.41 -15.61
N GLY A 200 2.91 20.74 -15.75
CA GLY A 200 4.11 21.48 -16.12
C GLY A 200 5.29 21.07 -15.23
N ALA A 201 6.51 21.31 -15.70
CA ALA A 201 7.75 20.90 -15.06
C ALA A 201 7.89 21.27 -13.55
N ASP A 202 7.06 22.17 -13.04
CA ASP A 202 7.05 22.68 -11.67
C ASP A 202 6.03 22.01 -10.73
N TRP A 203 5.48 20.83 -11.04
CA TRP A 203 4.51 20.16 -10.15
C TRP A 203 5.03 19.95 -8.73
N LEU A 204 6.35 19.81 -8.57
CA LEU A 204 6.97 19.68 -7.26
C LEU A 204 6.71 20.92 -6.40
N LYS A 205 6.62 22.12 -6.99
CA LYS A 205 6.46 23.41 -6.28
C LYS A 205 5.00 23.81 -6.04
N ARG A 206 4.04 23.12 -6.66
CA ARG A 206 2.61 23.48 -6.61
C ARG A 206 1.83 22.46 -5.78
N ALA A 207 0.79 22.94 -5.07
CA ALA A 207 -0.18 22.05 -4.45
C ALA A 207 -0.99 21.30 -5.53
N GLY A 208 -1.19 20.00 -5.36
CA GLY A 208 -1.88 19.14 -6.31
C GLY A 208 -2.19 17.77 -5.71
N VAL A 209 -3.15 17.06 -6.30
CA VAL A 209 -3.58 15.71 -5.89
C VAL A 209 -3.21 14.73 -7.01
N LEU A 210 -2.98 13.44 -6.69
CA LEU A 210 -2.80 12.39 -7.69
C LEU A 210 -4.09 12.19 -8.51
N VAL A 211 -4.16 12.86 -9.67
CA VAL A 211 -5.37 12.91 -10.53
C VAL A 211 -5.59 11.62 -11.32
N GLY A 212 -4.57 10.76 -11.46
CA GLY A 212 -4.66 9.52 -12.25
C GLY A 212 -5.38 8.36 -11.57
N SER A 213 -6.09 8.60 -10.46
CA SER A 213 -6.73 7.61 -9.59
C SER A 213 -8.20 7.36 -9.90
N THR A 214 -8.89 8.36 -10.45
CA THR A 214 -10.30 8.27 -10.86
C THR A 214 -10.50 7.42 -12.12
N GLU A 215 -9.52 7.41 -13.02
CA GLU A 215 -9.51 6.56 -14.23
C GLU A 215 -9.18 5.09 -13.93
N ILE A 216 -8.42 4.85 -12.84
CA ILE A 216 -8.16 3.51 -12.30
C ILE A 216 -9.44 2.94 -11.67
N ALA A 217 -10.17 3.78 -10.93
CA ALA A 217 -11.44 3.41 -10.30
C ALA A 217 -12.52 2.98 -11.32
N SER A 218 -12.59 3.64 -12.47
CA SER A 218 -13.56 3.31 -13.52
C SER A 218 -13.22 2.01 -14.27
N ARG A 219 -11.93 1.68 -14.44
CA ARG A 219 -11.47 0.45 -15.11
C ARG A 219 -11.54 -0.79 -14.21
N ALA A 220 -11.22 -0.64 -12.92
CA ALA A 220 -11.43 -1.69 -11.93
C ALA A 220 -12.93 -2.07 -11.81
N ALA A 221 -13.84 -1.08 -11.91
CA ALA A 221 -15.28 -1.31 -11.93
C ALA A 221 -15.77 -2.02 -13.21
N ALA A 222 -15.14 -1.76 -14.36
CA ALA A 222 -15.48 -2.40 -15.63
C ALA A 222 -15.07 -3.88 -15.69
N THR A 223 -13.93 -4.24 -15.08
CA THR A 223 -13.44 -5.62 -15.03
C THR A 223 -14.38 -6.56 -14.26
N ARG A 224 -15.16 -6.04 -13.30
CA ARG A 224 -16.23 -6.82 -12.62
C ARG A 224 -17.46 -7.12 -13.47
N ARG A 225 -17.72 -6.38 -14.55
CA ARG A 225 -18.91 -6.59 -15.40
C ARG A 225 -18.71 -7.64 -16.50
N GLY A 226 -17.48 -8.12 -16.70
CA GLY A 226 -17.15 -9.12 -17.72
C GLY A 226 -17.14 -10.57 -17.26
N ASP A 227 -17.21 -10.82 -15.95
CA ASP A 227 -17.17 -12.17 -15.34
C ASP A 227 -18.54 -12.62 -14.80
N GLY A 228 -19.64 -12.13 -15.39
CA GLY A 228 -21.02 -12.47 -15.03
C GLY A 228 -21.72 -13.29 -16.11
#